data_AF-A0A9Q4KWW5-F1
#
_entry.id   AF-A0A9Q4KWW5-F1
#
_cell.length_a   1.000
_cell.length_b   1.000
_cell.length_c   1.000
_cell.angle_alpha   90.00
_cell.angle_beta   90.00
_cell.angle_gamma   90.00
#
_symmetry.space_group_name_H-M   'P 1'
#
loop_
_entity.id
_entity.type
_entity.pdbx_description
1 polymer ?
#
loop_
_entity_poly.entity_id
_entity_poly.type
_entity_poly.pdbx_seq_one_letter_code
_entity_poly.pdbx_strand_id
1 'polypeptide(L)'
;MTDSEGEPSLKERVEQFMAREMPIIQMHGGTSAVRSADPETGEVIIELGGGCKGCSVSDVTTGNIEAELITWPEIDEVTVRVPDARDSLGGPDQPESIMGVDRTEGGRGDWGSSNPGKDHL
;
A
#
# COMPACT_ATOMS: atom_id res chain seq x y z
N MET A 1 28.11 18.45 2.14
CA MET A 1 27.55 17.12 1.87
C MET A 1 28.52 16.44 0.92
N THR A 2 29.05 15.27 1.27
CA THR A 2 29.98 14.51 0.41
C THR A 2 29.21 13.95 -0.78
N ASP A 3 29.27 14.67 -1.89
CA ASP A 3 28.98 14.18 -3.22
C ASP A 3 30.23 13.39 -3.64
N SER A 4 30.17 12.06 -3.52
CA SER A 4 31.24 11.21 -4.00
C SER A 4 31.15 11.18 -5.52
N GLU A 5 32.17 11.71 -6.21
CA GLU A 5 32.40 11.62 -7.65
C GLU A 5 32.73 10.18 -8.13
N GLY A 6 31.97 9.19 -7.62
CA GLY A 6 31.96 7.80 -8.05
C GLY A 6 30.61 7.47 -8.65
N GLU A 7 30.55 6.48 -9.52
CA GLU A 7 29.30 6.05 -10.16
C GLU A 7 28.17 5.87 -9.13
N PRO A 8 26.94 6.31 -9.44
CA PRO A 8 25.83 6.24 -8.50
C PRO A 8 25.59 4.78 -8.11
N SER A 9 25.44 4.54 -6.81
CA SER A 9 25.17 3.20 -6.28
C SER A 9 23.88 2.63 -6.86
N LEU A 10 23.76 1.30 -6.88
CA LEU A 10 22.54 0.61 -7.34
C LEU A 10 21.29 1.19 -6.65
N LYS A 11 21.37 1.42 -5.32
CA LYS A 11 20.30 2.02 -4.54
C LYS A 11 19.90 3.41 -5.05
N GLU A 12 20.86 4.28 -5.33
CA GLU A 12 20.58 5.63 -5.87
C GLU A 12 19.96 5.56 -7.27
N ARG A 13 20.40 4.62 -8.11
CA ARG A 13 19.83 4.42 -9.44
C ARG A 13 18.39 3.92 -9.36
N VAL A 14 18.10 2.97 -8.48
CA VAL A 14 16.72 2.47 -8.23
C VAL A 14 15.85 3.58 -7.65
N GLU A 15 16.36 4.41 -6.73
CA GLU A 15 15.64 5.57 -6.20
C GLU A 15 15.34 6.61 -7.29
N GLN A 16 16.29 6.88 -8.19
CA GLN A 16 16.08 7.76 -9.34
C GLN A 16 15.05 7.20 -10.33
N PHE A 17 15.07 5.88 -10.57
CA PHE A 17 14.06 5.21 -11.38
C PHE A 17 12.67 5.36 -10.75
N MET A 18 12.54 5.07 -9.45
CA MET A 18 11.27 5.26 -8.73
C MET A 18 10.81 6.71 -8.73
N ALA A 19 11.72 7.68 -8.58
CA ALA A 19 11.38 9.10 -8.67
C ALA A 19 10.79 9.51 -10.04
N ARG A 20 11.13 8.80 -11.12
CA ARG A 20 10.57 9.02 -12.47
C ARG A 20 9.18 8.40 -12.64
N GLU A 21 8.93 7.27 -11.99
CA GLU A 21 7.62 6.60 -11.98
C GLU A 21 6.62 7.26 -11.00
N MET A 22 7.15 7.92 -9.98
CA MET A 22 6.38 8.55 -8.90
C MET A 22 5.35 9.61 -9.30
N PRO A 23 5.48 10.40 -10.38
CA PRO A 23 4.42 11.31 -10.82
C PRO A 23 3.12 10.56 -11.13
N ILE A 24 3.20 9.38 -11.73
CA ILE A 24 2.02 8.56 -12.06
C ILE A 24 1.47 7.88 -10.80
N ILE A 25 2.35 7.33 -9.96
CA ILE A 25 1.97 6.67 -8.72
C ILE A 25 1.28 7.66 -7.76
N GLN A 26 1.83 8.86 -7.60
CA GLN A 26 1.26 9.89 -6.72
C GLN A 26 -0.04 10.49 -7.26
N MET A 27 -0.24 10.57 -8.58
CA MET A 27 -1.52 10.99 -9.16
C MET A 27 -2.68 10.07 -8.74
N HIS A 28 -2.39 8.79 -8.50
CA HIS A 28 -3.35 7.83 -7.97
C HIS A 28 -3.32 7.72 -6.42
N GLY A 29 -2.59 8.63 -5.75
CA GLY A 29 -2.45 8.65 -4.29
C GLY A 29 -1.52 7.59 -3.73
N GLY A 30 -0.71 6.93 -4.57
CA GLY A 30 0.28 5.93 -4.16
C GLY A 30 1.55 6.54 -3.58
N THR A 31 2.28 5.72 -2.82
CA THR A 31 3.61 6.03 -2.29
C THR A 31 4.57 4.89 -2.61
N SER A 32 5.87 5.15 -2.74
CA SER A 32 6.88 4.10 -2.90
C SER A 32 8.06 4.29 -1.96
N ALA A 33 8.67 3.21 -1.50
CA ALA A 33 9.92 3.21 -0.75
C ALA A 33 10.84 2.07 -1.20
N VAL A 34 12.10 2.38 -1.50
CA VAL A 34 13.14 1.38 -1.75
C VAL A 34 13.62 0.87 -0.39
N ARG A 35 13.39 -0.41 -0.09
CA ARG A 35 13.72 -1.03 1.20
C ARG A 35 15.14 -1.57 1.21
N SER A 36 15.52 -2.25 0.14
CA SER A 36 16.86 -2.81 -0.06
C SER A 36 17.21 -2.74 -1.54
N ALA A 37 18.49 -2.52 -1.84
CA ALA A 37 19.06 -2.61 -3.17
C ALA A 37 20.54 -2.92 -2.99
N ASP A 38 20.88 -4.20 -3.07
CA ASP A 38 22.21 -4.70 -2.79
C ASP A 38 22.88 -5.20 -4.08
N PRO A 39 23.94 -4.50 -4.56
CA PRO A 39 24.65 -4.90 -5.78
C PRO A 39 25.52 -6.15 -5.62
N GLU A 40 25.80 -6.60 -4.38
CA GLU A 40 26.58 -7.82 -4.15
C GLU A 40 25.72 -9.08 -4.28
N THR A 41 24.48 -9.01 -3.78
CA THR A 41 23.52 -10.13 -3.84
C THR A 41 22.59 -10.06 -5.04
N GLY A 42 22.46 -8.89 -5.69
CA GLY A 42 21.55 -8.67 -6.80
C GLY A 42 20.08 -8.55 -6.37
N GLU A 43 19.81 -8.41 -5.07
CA GLU A 43 18.45 -8.34 -4.51
C GLU A 43 17.96 -6.88 -4.42
N VAL A 44 16.78 -6.63 -4.98
CA VAL A 44 16.06 -5.34 -4.86
C VAL A 44 14.68 -5.54 -4.26
N ILE A 45 14.41 -4.84 -3.16
CA ILE A 45 13.11 -4.87 -2.47
C ILE A 45 12.49 -3.48 -2.48
N ILE A 46 11.30 -3.37 -3.06
CA ILE A 46 10.53 -2.12 -3.14
C ILE A 46 9.18 -2.33 -2.49
N GLU A 47 8.71 -1.32 -1.78
CA GLU A 47 7.40 -1.31 -1.15
C GLU A 47 6.54 -0.18 -1.71
N LEU A 48 5.36 -0.54 -2.19
CA LEU A 48 4.34 0.40 -2.64
C LEU A 48 3.23 0.51 -1.59
N GLY A 49 2.74 1.72 -1.35
CA GLY A 49 1.73 2.03 -0.36
C GLY A 49 0.72 3.07 -0.87
N GLY A 50 -0.09 3.62 0.04
CA GLY A 50 -1.10 4.61 -0.30
C GLY A 50 -2.20 4.03 -1.20
N GLY A 51 -2.53 4.74 -2.28
CA GLY A 51 -3.57 4.37 -3.25
C GLY A 51 -3.32 3.08 -4.05
N CYS A 52 -2.10 2.52 -3.99
CA CYS A 52 -1.83 1.18 -4.54
C CYS A 52 -2.50 0.07 -3.72
N LYS A 53 -2.77 0.34 -2.43
CA LYS A 53 -3.35 -0.61 -1.49
C LYS A 53 -4.81 -0.91 -1.85
N GLY A 54 -5.10 -2.17 -2.21
CA GLY A 54 -6.44 -2.60 -2.61
C GLY A 54 -6.90 -2.08 -3.98
N CYS A 55 -5.96 -1.60 -4.81
CA CYS A 55 -6.24 -1.19 -6.18
C CYS A 55 -6.06 -2.40 -7.12
N SER A 56 -7.08 -2.77 -7.88
CA SER A 56 -7.02 -3.97 -8.75
C SER A 56 -6.00 -3.90 -9.88
N VAL A 57 -5.39 -2.73 -10.13
CA VAL A 57 -4.33 -2.55 -11.12
C VAL A 57 -2.93 -2.48 -10.48
N SER A 58 -2.82 -2.60 -9.16
CA SER A 58 -1.53 -2.59 -8.48
C SER A 58 -0.61 -3.69 -9.00
N ASP A 59 -1.15 -4.89 -9.24
CA ASP A 59 -0.36 -6.03 -9.74
C ASP A 59 0.28 -5.74 -11.10
N VAL A 60 -0.39 -4.97 -11.95
CA VAL A 60 0.17 -4.53 -13.24
C VAL A 60 1.31 -3.54 -13.02
N THR A 61 1.14 -2.59 -12.11
CA THR A 61 2.20 -1.62 -11.75
C THR A 61 3.41 -2.33 -11.14
N THR A 62 3.19 -3.20 -10.17
CA THR A 62 4.19 -4.04 -9.50
C THR A 62 4.97 -4.85 -10.54
N GLY A 63 4.27 -5.56 -11.43
CA GLY A 63 4.89 -6.37 -12.48
C GLY A 63 5.67 -5.55 -13.52
N ASN A 64 5.22 -4.35 -13.87
CA ASN A 64 5.97 -3.46 -14.77
C ASN A 64 7.29 -2.98 -14.13
N ILE A 65 7.25 -2.66 -12.84
CA ILE A 65 8.45 -2.26 -12.08
C ILE A 65 9.44 -3.42 -12.02
N GLU A 66 8.96 -4.63 -11.70
CA GLU A 66 9.78 -5.85 -11.68
C GLU A 66 10.39 -6.14 -13.05
N ALA A 67 9.59 -6.09 -14.11
CA ALA A 67 10.02 -6.36 -15.47
C ALA A 67 11.06 -5.36 -15.98
N GLU A 68 11.01 -4.09 -15.56
CA GLU A 68 12.00 -3.09 -15.93
C GLU A 68 13.31 -3.30 -15.15
N LEU A 69 13.23 -3.52 -13.83
CA LEU A 69 14.41 -3.64 -12.97
C LEU A 69 15.21 -4.93 -13.26
N ILE A 70 14.54 -6.04 -13.58
CA ILE A 70 15.22 -7.30 -13.92
C ILE A 70 16.02 -7.22 -15.22
N THR A 71 15.84 -6.17 -16.03
CA THR A 71 16.68 -5.96 -17.23
C THR A 71 18.07 -5.44 -16.89
N TRP A 72 18.31 -4.99 -15.65
CA TRP A 72 19.59 -4.45 -15.25
C TRP A 72 20.56 -5.59 -14.95
N PRO A 73 21.80 -5.54 -15.45
CA PRO A 73 22.75 -6.65 -15.33
C PRO A 73 23.24 -6.90 -13.89
N GLU A 74 22.93 -5.99 -12.97
CA GLU A 74 23.35 -5.98 -11.57
C GLU A 74 22.28 -6.58 -10.65
N ILE A 75 21.12 -6.94 -11.20
CA ILE A 75 19.93 -7.37 -10.46
C ILE A 75 19.59 -8.80 -10.89
N ASP A 76 19.55 -9.70 -9.92
CA ASP A 76 19.16 -11.10 -10.10
C ASP A 76 17.72 -11.37 -9.62
N GLU A 77 17.28 -10.63 -8.59
CA GLU A 77 15.96 -10.82 -7.98
C GLU A 77 15.32 -9.46 -7.62
N VAL A 78 14.06 -9.29 -8.04
CA VAL A 78 13.26 -8.11 -7.71
C VAL A 78 12.01 -8.57 -6.98
N THR A 79 11.76 -7.95 -5.82
CA THR A 79 10.54 -8.17 -5.04
C THR A 79 9.85 -6.83 -4.82
N VAL A 80 8.68 -6.64 -5.42
CA VAL A 80 7.85 -5.46 -5.16
C VAL A 80 6.64 -5.87 -4.33
N ARG A 81 6.47 -5.23 -3.17
CA ARG A 81 5.41 -5.59 -2.21
C ARG A 81 4.40 -4.45 -2.08
N VAL A 82 3.12 -4.80 -2.02
CA VAL A 82 2.04 -3.89 -1.66
C VAL A 82 1.45 -4.39 -0.35
N PRO A 83 1.79 -3.80 0.81
CA PRO A 83 1.27 -4.26 2.09
C PRO A 83 -0.25 -4.09 2.14
N ASP A 84 -0.97 -5.19 2.37
CA ASP A 84 -2.41 -5.15 2.56
C ASP A 84 -2.80 -4.43 3.86
N ALA A 85 -4.03 -3.91 3.92
CA ALA A 85 -4.55 -3.29 5.16
C ALA A 85 -4.61 -4.27 6.30
N ARG A 86 -4.80 -5.54 5.95
CA ARG A 86 -4.90 -6.66 6.89
C ARG A 86 -3.53 -6.99 7.49
N ASP A 87 -2.45 -6.91 6.70
CA ASP A 87 -1.09 -7.12 7.22
C ASP A 87 -0.57 -5.93 8.04
N SER A 88 -0.98 -4.70 7.69
CA SER A 88 -0.58 -3.50 8.43
C SER A 88 -1.35 -3.27 9.75
N LEU A 89 -2.45 -4.00 9.98
CA LEU A 89 -3.31 -3.86 11.18
C LEU A 89 -3.25 -5.08 12.11
N GLY A 90 -2.31 -6.00 11.90
CA GLY A 90 -2.23 -7.26 12.62
C GLY A 90 -3.01 -8.34 11.88
N GLY A 91 -2.32 -9.44 11.60
CA GLY A 91 -2.79 -10.56 10.77
C GLY A 91 -4.09 -11.22 11.23
N PRO A 92 -4.48 -12.34 10.59
CA PRO A 92 -5.80 -12.97 10.71
C PRO A 92 -6.20 -13.47 12.12
N ASP A 93 -5.34 -13.30 13.12
CA ASP A 93 -5.53 -13.71 14.52
C ASP A 93 -5.96 -12.58 15.48
N GLN A 94 -6.24 -11.36 14.99
CA GLN A 94 -6.89 -10.38 15.87
C GLN A 94 -8.38 -10.73 16.02
N PRO A 95 -8.86 -11.03 17.24
CA PRO A 95 -10.27 -11.24 17.49
C PRO A 95 -11.03 -9.98 17.07
N GLU A 96 -12.09 -10.20 16.29
CA GLU A 96 -13.10 -9.20 15.97
C GLU A 96 -13.41 -8.34 17.21
N SER A 97 -13.40 -7.02 17.03
CA SER A 97 -13.96 -5.96 17.90
C SER A 97 -12.96 -5.10 18.68
N ILE A 98 -12.48 -4.03 18.03
CA ILE A 98 -11.95 -2.83 18.72
C ILE A 98 -12.95 -1.65 18.70
N MET A 99 -14.14 -1.82 18.13
CA MET A 99 -15.30 -0.96 18.39
C MET A 99 -16.27 -1.73 19.27
N GLY A 100 -16.27 -1.42 20.56
CA GLY A 100 -17.14 -1.98 21.59
C GLY A 100 -18.63 -1.71 21.33
N VAL A 101 -19.20 -2.42 20.37
CA VAL A 101 -20.63 -2.71 20.34
C VAL A 101 -20.78 -4.15 20.75
N ASP A 102 -20.92 -4.32 22.06
CA ASP A 102 -21.31 -5.57 22.69
C ASP A 102 -22.65 -6.00 22.09
N ARG A 103 -22.62 -6.96 21.15
CA ARG A 103 -23.83 -7.49 20.51
C ARG A 103 -24.55 -8.52 21.37
N THR A 104 -24.22 -8.57 22.65
CA THR A 104 -24.73 -9.51 23.62
C THR A 104 -25.16 -8.79 24.88
N GLU A 105 -26.09 -7.83 24.78
CA GLU A 105 -27.17 -7.60 25.76
C GLU A 105 -27.98 -6.31 25.50
N GLY A 106 -29.32 -6.47 25.44
CA GLY A 106 -30.29 -5.51 26.00
C GLY A 106 -30.54 -4.19 25.27
N GLY A 107 -31.69 -4.07 24.58
CA GLY A 107 -32.19 -2.77 24.15
C GLY A 107 -33.48 -2.80 23.33
N ARG A 108 -34.54 -3.44 23.84
CA ARG A 108 -35.90 -3.22 23.32
C ARG A 108 -36.32 -1.80 23.69
N GLY A 109 -36.24 -0.88 22.75
CA GLY A 109 -36.68 0.51 22.90
C GLY A 109 -37.50 0.94 21.69
N ASP A 110 -38.80 0.70 21.78
CA ASP A 110 -39.88 1.58 21.31
C ASP A 110 -39.52 2.56 20.17
N TRP A 111 -39.75 2.16 18.92
CA TRP A 111 -39.97 3.14 17.84
C TRP A 111 -41.42 3.65 17.97
N GLY A 112 -41.60 4.52 18.97
CA GLY A 112 -42.78 5.32 19.17
C GLY A 112 -43.14 6.08 17.89
N SER A 113 -44.36 5.84 17.45
CA SER A 113 -45.06 6.44 16.32
C SER A 113 -44.73 7.92 16.09
N SER A 114 -44.36 8.25 14.84
CA SER A 114 -44.73 9.52 14.24
C SER A 114 -45.07 9.24 12.78
N ASN A 115 -46.36 9.02 12.55
CA ASN A 115 -46.99 8.80 11.27
C ASN A 115 -47.31 10.19 10.67
N PRO A 116 -46.56 10.72 9.68
CA PRO A 116 -46.90 12.01 9.10
C PRO A 116 -48.06 11.81 8.12
N GLY A 117 -49.25 12.13 8.59
CA GLY A 117 -50.45 12.20 7.76
C GLY A 117 -51.50 11.22 8.24
N LYS A 118 -52.37 11.70 9.13
CA LYS A 118 -53.83 11.49 9.13
C LYS A 118 -54.48 12.69 9.86
N ASP A 119 -55.17 13.51 9.09
CA ASP A 119 -56.50 14.08 9.37
C ASP A 119 -56.75 14.83 10.70
N HIS A 120 -56.88 16.16 10.62
CA HIS A 120 -57.83 16.88 11.48
C HIS A 120 -58.69 17.82 10.63
N LEU A 121 -59.99 17.53 10.74
CA LEU A 121 -61.16 18.31 10.36
C LEU A 121 -61.18 19.65 11.10
#